data_AF-A0A1Y2I693-F1
#
_entry.id   AF-A0A1Y2I693-F1
#
_cell.length_a   1.000
_cell.length_b   1.000
_cell.length_c   1.000
_cell.angle_alpha   90.00
_cell.angle_beta   90.00
_cell.angle_gamma   90.00
#
_symmetry.space_group_name_H-M   'P 1'
#
loop_
_entity.id
_entity.type
_entity.pdbx_description
1 polymer ?
#
loop_
_entity_poly.entity_id
_entity_poly.type
_entity_poly.pdbx_seq_one_letter_code
_entity_poly.pdbx_strand_id
1 'polypeptide(L)'
;MSRFVRASKYRHVFGQQGKKEYGYDNVKVTNSAWDTNIISASTRYISLNWNASGGGAFAILPLPSPFTPLPTGFPSKLPDLIPLARSHTGPVLDTAWSPFNDAVVASAGEDGKALIWKVEPGAFDGWAADGWAPQDFDPVARIDVSPRRVGHVLFHPTANNVLATSTGDHVVKIWDLAAPEAPRGVLGGHGDAIQSFDWNPAGSVLVTTCRDRKIRMFDVRAGPDPVRVGEGHGGIKGARVVWMGDRDRIATTGFSKMSDRQVAIWDTADLSNVKTITIDQTSGVLMPFWTDNNILFLAGKGDGNIRYYEYENDNLFALAEYKSSEPQRGMCFLPRRGLSVSDCEIARAYKVAASSIEAIAFIVPRKSDSFQSDIYPPAPSAEPALSAAEFFSGKTAPPKLVSLEDGSITTASTPISVPTPAPAPAPTKLTSAPPPAAAPAPVVSVREEPPSPTPAPAQPEPAERAPLRSQTIPADDSTVAALKEENARLTAELRDAREKIRNLELQVETVRANARKAAALLDS
;
A
#
# COMPACT_ATOMS: atom_id res chain seq x y z
N MET A 1 16.92 39.32 22.16
CA MET A 1 17.19 38.26 21.18
C MET A 1 16.03 38.21 20.20
N SER A 2 16.19 38.76 18.99
CA SER A 2 15.18 38.59 17.95
C SER A 2 15.10 37.10 17.61
N ARG A 3 13.93 36.50 17.81
CA ARG A 3 13.69 35.10 17.45
C ARG A 3 13.78 35.03 15.92
N PHE A 4 14.84 34.42 15.40
CA PHE A 4 14.98 34.20 13.96
C PHE A 4 13.80 33.34 13.51
N VAL A 5 12.87 33.93 12.77
CA VAL A 5 11.72 33.22 12.21
C VAL A 5 12.15 32.65 10.87
N ARG A 6 12.13 31.32 10.73
CA ARG A 6 12.41 30.66 9.45
C ARG A 6 11.47 31.21 8.37
N ALA A 7 12.03 31.70 7.28
CA ALA A 7 11.24 32.11 6.12
C ALA A 7 10.64 30.86 5.45
N SER A 8 9.33 30.86 5.26
CA SER A 8 8.63 29.83 4.51
C SER A 8 7.43 30.44 3.83
N LYS A 9 7.29 30.20 2.52
CA LYS A 9 6.11 30.61 1.74
C LYS A 9 4.86 29.82 2.14
N TYR A 10 5.01 28.71 2.86
CA TYR A 10 3.93 27.88 3.36
C TYR A 10 3.58 28.14 4.83
N ARG A 11 4.24 29.11 5.47
CA ARG A 11 4.07 29.42 6.91
C ARG A 11 2.62 29.66 7.32
N HIS A 12 1.83 30.24 6.42
CA HIS A 12 0.45 30.64 6.65
C HIS A 12 -0.57 29.77 5.91
N VAL A 13 -0.17 28.56 5.47
CA VAL A 13 -1.13 27.60 4.91
C VAL A 13 -2.18 27.27 5.96
N PHE A 14 -3.45 27.37 5.56
CA PHE A 14 -4.59 27.05 6.40
C PHE A 14 -5.54 26.09 5.68
N GLY A 15 -6.20 25.21 6.43
CA GLY A 15 -7.25 24.34 5.91
C GLY A 15 -8.62 25.03 5.96
N GLN A 16 -9.29 25.12 4.83
CA GLN A 16 -10.65 25.62 4.66
C GLN A 16 -11.58 24.45 4.31
N GLN A 17 -12.54 24.18 5.19
CA GLN A 17 -13.60 23.21 4.92
C GLN A 17 -14.63 23.84 3.97
N GLY A 18 -15.12 23.04 3.02
CA GLY A 18 -16.28 23.41 2.21
C GLY A 18 -17.55 23.55 3.04
N LYS A 19 -18.57 24.19 2.48
CA LYS A 19 -19.90 24.18 3.11
C LYS A 19 -20.40 22.74 3.24
N LYS A 20 -21.22 22.46 4.25
CA LYS A 20 -21.71 21.09 4.52
C LYS A 20 -22.41 20.49 3.30
N GLU A 21 -23.20 21.29 2.59
CA GLU A 21 -23.94 20.91 1.38
C GLU A 21 -23.05 20.68 0.14
N TYR A 22 -21.75 20.97 0.20
CA TYR A 22 -20.81 20.68 -0.89
C TYR A 22 -20.12 19.31 -0.71
N GLY A 23 -20.23 18.72 0.49
CA GLY A 23 -19.78 17.37 0.79
C GLY A 23 -20.93 16.36 0.76
N TYR A 24 -20.66 15.19 1.32
CA TYR A 24 -21.65 14.13 1.45
C TYR A 24 -22.03 13.88 2.91
N ASP A 25 -23.31 13.69 3.17
CA ASP A 25 -23.87 13.23 4.44
C ASP A 25 -24.61 11.90 4.22
N ASN A 26 -24.86 11.16 5.29
CA ASN A 26 -25.44 9.82 5.28
C ASN A 26 -24.64 8.77 4.49
N VAL A 27 -23.30 8.88 4.47
CA VAL A 27 -22.44 7.80 3.93
C VAL A 27 -22.37 6.63 4.91
N LYS A 28 -22.40 5.39 4.40
CA LYS A 28 -22.32 4.18 5.24
C LYS A 28 -20.89 3.65 5.20
N VAL A 29 -20.02 4.27 5.98
CA VAL A 29 -18.57 3.94 6.02
C VAL A 29 -18.34 2.51 6.52
N THR A 30 -17.45 1.76 5.85
CA THR A 30 -17.07 0.38 6.24
C THR A 30 -16.74 0.25 7.72
N ASN A 31 -17.08 -0.90 8.32
CA ASN A 31 -16.69 -1.27 9.68
C ASN A 31 -15.45 -2.18 9.73
N SER A 32 -14.82 -2.44 8.57
CA SER A 32 -13.57 -3.19 8.54
C SER A 32 -12.51 -2.51 9.42
N ALA A 33 -11.88 -3.31 10.27
CA ALA A 33 -10.74 -2.89 11.08
C ALA A 33 -9.42 -2.88 10.29
N TRP A 34 -9.46 -3.22 9.00
CA TRP A 34 -8.27 -3.21 8.17
C TRP A 34 -7.74 -1.79 8.03
N ASP A 35 -6.45 -1.64 8.32
CA ASP A 35 -5.82 -0.35 8.23
C ASP A 35 -5.52 -0.02 6.78
N THR A 36 -6.44 0.69 6.13
CA THR A 36 -6.24 1.47 4.87
C THR A 36 -6.76 2.90 5.05
N ASN A 37 -6.69 3.69 3.99
CA ASN A 37 -7.25 5.05 3.95
C ASN A 37 -8.78 5.05 3.84
N ILE A 38 -9.39 3.91 3.48
CA ILE A 38 -10.83 3.64 3.25
C ILE A 38 -11.53 4.52 2.19
N ILE A 39 -10.87 5.57 1.71
CA ILE A 39 -11.30 6.48 0.64
C ILE A 39 -10.14 6.69 -0.33
N SER A 40 -10.46 6.91 -1.61
CA SER A 40 -9.50 7.31 -2.65
C SER A 40 -10.17 8.28 -3.63
N ALA A 41 -9.38 9.08 -4.34
CA ALA A 41 -9.91 10.09 -5.26
C ALA A 41 -9.17 10.09 -6.61
N SER A 42 -9.92 10.24 -7.69
CA SER A 42 -9.44 10.72 -8.98
C SER A 42 -9.72 12.22 -9.10
N THR A 43 -9.52 12.83 -10.27
CA THR A 43 -9.97 14.22 -10.47
C THR A 43 -11.43 14.35 -10.88
N ARG A 44 -12.19 13.25 -10.91
CA ARG A 44 -13.62 13.25 -11.25
C ARG A 44 -14.52 12.57 -10.23
N TYR A 45 -13.98 11.61 -9.49
CA TYR A 45 -14.75 10.80 -8.56
C TYR A 45 -13.99 10.52 -7.27
N ILE A 46 -14.73 10.16 -6.23
CA ILE A 46 -14.20 9.52 -5.03
C ILE A 46 -14.74 8.10 -4.91
N SER A 47 -13.94 7.22 -4.34
CA SER A 47 -14.36 5.89 -3.90
C SER A 47 -14.35 5.82 -2.38
N LEU A 48 -15.39 5.25 -1.76
CA LEU A 48 -15.47 5.05 -0.31
C LEU A 48 -15.84 3.60 0.00
N ASN A 49 -15.01 2.90 0.77
CA ASN A 49 -15.33 1.55 1.25
C ASN A 49 -16.61 1.57 2.08
N TRP A 50 -17.60 0.78 1.65
CA TRP A 50 -18.98 0.91 2.11
C TRP A 50 -19.37 -0.25 3.02
N ASN A 51 -20.12 0.04 4.08
CA ASN A 51 -20.73 -0.95 4.94
C ASN A 51 -21.99 -1.49 4.27
N ALA A 52 -21.81 -2.53 3.45
CA ALA A 52 -22.89 -3.25 2.79
C ALA A 52 -23.30 -4.50 3.57
N SER A 53 -24.58 -4.87 3.50
CA SER A 53 -25.04 -6.20 3.89
C SER A 53 -24.75 -7.20 2.78
N GLY A 54 -24.29 -8.41 3.13
CA GLY A 54 -24.23 -9.56 2.21
C GLY A 54 -23.10 -9.54 1.18
N GLY A 55 -21.89 -9.16 1.56
CA GLY A 55 -20.70 -9.19 0.69
C GLY A 55 -19.80 -7.98 0.92
N GLY A 56 -19.00 -7.61 -0.08
CA GLY A 56 -18.20 -6.38 -0.09
C GLY A 56 -18.66 -5.40 -1.16
N ALA A 57 -18.70 -4.12 -0.78
CA ALA A 57 -18.98 -3.04 -1.71
C ALA A 57 -18.18 -1.78 -1.35
N PHE A 58 -18.07 -0.89 -2.33
CA PHE A 58 -17.67 0.50 -2.13
C PHE A 58 -18.58 1.41 -2.96
N ALA A 59 -18.72 2.66 -2.52
CA ALA A 59 -19.43 3.68 -3.27
C ALA A 59 -18.47 4.37 -4.24
N ILE A 60 -18.97 4.74 -5.41
CA ILE A 60 -18.32 5.68 -6.33
C ILE A 60 -19.23 6.91 -6.39
N LEU A 61 -18.70 8.09 -6.07
CA LEU A 61 -19.47 9.34 -6.01
C LEU A 61 -18.76 10.43 -6.83
N PRO A 62 -19.51 11.40 -7.38
CA PRO A 62 -18.91 12.61 -7.94
C PRO A 62 -17.92 13.27 -6.98
N LEU A 63 -16.88 13.90 -7.51
CA LEU A 63 -15.86 14.55 -6.69
C LEU A 63 -16.44 15.80 -5.98
N PRO A 64 -16.47 15.86 -4.64
CA PRO A 64 -16.89 17.07 -3.95
C PRO A 64 -15.81 18.16 -4.03
N SER A 65 -16.24 19.42 -3.99
CA SER A 65 -15.38 20.60 -4.04
C SER A 65 -15.65 21.48 -2.82
N PRO A 66 -14.63 22.06 -2.16
CA PRO A 66 -14.86 23.00 -1.08
C PRO A 66 -15.34 24.37 -1.58
N PHE A 67 -15.21 24.65 -2.88
CA PHE A 67 -15.50 25.95 -3.48
C PHE A 67 -16.84 26.00 -4.21
N THR A 68 -17.31 24.86 -4.71
CA THR A 68 -18.50 24.77 -5.56
C THR A 68 -19.46 23.68 -5.05
N PRO A 69 -20.78 23.87 -5.23
CA PRO A 69 -21.75 22.82 -4.90
C PRO A 69 -21.55 21.57 -5.75
N LEU A 70 -22.15 20.46 -5.30
CA LEU A 70 -22.25 19.22 -6.05
C LEU A 70 -22.96 19.44 -7.40
N PRO A 71 -22.77 18.53 -8.39
CA PRO A 71 -23.46 18.61 -9.67
C PRO A 71 -24.98 18.80 -9.51
N THR A 72 -25.58 19.60 -10.39
CA THR A 72 -27.00 19.94 -10.32
C THR A 72 -27.87 18.69 -10.23
N GLY A 73 -28.74 18.64 -9.21
CA GLY A 73 -29.64 17.49 -8.97
C GLY A 73 -29.02 16.36 -8.14
N PHE A 74 -27.72 16.36 -7.90
CA PHE A 74 -27.07 15.36 -7.05
C PHE A 74 -27.22 15.72 -5.55
N PRO A 75 -27.71 14.81 -4.68
CA PRO A 75 -27.98 15.13 -3.30
C PRO A 75 -26.71 15.16 -2.45
N SER A 76 -26.58 16.16 -1.58
CA SER A 76 -25.53 16.18 -0.55
C SER A 76 -25.80 15.17 0.55
N LYS A 77 -27.06 15.01 0.97
CA LYS A 77 -27.48 13.92 1.86
C LYS A 77 -27.88 12.71 1.03
N LEU A 78 -27.05 11.67 1.04
CA LEU A 78 -27.29 10.48 0.22
C LEU A 78 -28.55 9.72 0.68
N PRO A 79 -29.35 9.18 -0.25
CA PRO A 79 -30.45 8.29 0.09
C PRO A 79 -29.93 6.94 0.61
N ASP A 80 -30.82 6.13 1.19
CA ASP A 80 -30.43 4.84 1.75
C ASP A 80 -29.93 3.82 0.72
N LEU A 81 -30.42 3.93 -0.51
CA LEU A 81 -30.07 3.11 -1.64
C LEU A 81 -29.40 3.99 -2.70
N ILE A 82 -28.16 3.67 -3.01
CA ILE A 82 -27.37 4.29 -4.08
C ILE A 82 -26.74 3.17 -4.93
N PRO A 83 -26.38 3.45 -6.20
CA PRO A 83 -25.44 2.64 -6.95
C PRO A 83 -24.17 2.35 -6.15
N LEU A 84 -23.81 1.07 -6.01
CA LEU A 84 -22.55 0.64 -5.41
C LEU A 84 -21.80 -0.27 -6.39
N ALA A 85 -20.48 -0.35 -6.21
CA ALA A 85 -19.66 -1.36 -6.85
C ALA A 85 -19.76 -2.66 -6.01
N ARG A 86 -20.70 -3.55 -6.37
CA ARG A 86 -20.98 -4.79 -5.64
C ARG A 86 -20.52 -6.01 -6.44
N SER A 87 -19.50 -6.70 -5.94
CA SER A 87 -19.00 -7.89 -6.62
C SER A 87 -18.04 -8.71 -5.75
N HIS A 88 -17.40 -8.06 -4.77
CA HIS A 88 -16.66 -8.77 -3.75
C HIS A 88 -17.61 -9.60 -2.87
N THR A 89 -17.16 -10.80 -2.53
CA THR A 89 -17.91 -11.73 -1.66
C THR A 89 -17.60 -11.55 -0.17
N GLY A 90 -16.63 -10.70 0.15
CA GLY A 90 -16.30 -10.24 1.50
C GLY A 90 -15.90 -8.76 1.50
N PRO A 91 -15.75 -8.12 2.68
CA PRO A 91 -15.49 -6.68 2.80
C PRO A 91 -14.39 -6.15 1.86
N VAL A 92 -14.65 -4.99 1.25
CA VAL A 92 -13.62 -4.24 0.51
C VAL A 92 -12.66 -3.61 1.51
N LEU A 93 -11.37 -3.89 1.32
CA LEU A 93 -10.29 -3.45 2.19
C LEU A 93 -9.62 -2.19 1.68
N ASP A 94 -9.44 -2.05 0.38
CA ASP A 94 -8.75 -0.90 -0.21
C ASP A 94 -9.26 -0.58 -1.62
N THR A 95 -9.10 0.69 -2.02
CA THR A 95 -9.41 1.16 -3.38
C THR A 95 -8.36 2.15 -3.85
N ALA A 96 -7.98 2.10 -5.13
CA ALA A 96 -7.06 3.06 -5.73
C ALA A 96 -7.54 3.44 -7.13
N TRP A 97 -7.56 4.75 -7.43
CA TRP A 97 -7.83 5.23 -8.78
C TRP A 97 -6.59 5.11 -9.66
N SER A 98 -6.79 4.85 -10.95
CA SER A 98 -5.71 4.89 -11.92
C SER A 98 -5.17 6.32 -12.05
N PRO A 99 -3.85 6.53 -11.98
CA PRO A 99 -3.27 7.88 -12.16
C PRO A 99 -3.48 8.40 -13.59
N PHE A 100 -3.70 7.50 -14.55
CA PHE A 100 -3.80 7.80 -15.98
C PHE A 100 -5.23 7.80 -16.52
N ASN A 101 -6.21 7.38 -15.72
CA ASN A 101 -7.60 7.36 -16.13
C ASN A 101 -8.53 7.60 -14.94
N ASP A 102 -9.11 8.80 -14.87
CA ASP A 102 -9.98 9.21 -13.77
C ASP A 102 -11.29 8.43 -13.65
N ALA A 103 -11.62 7.59 -14.63
CA ALA A 103 -12.80 6.73 -14.60
C ALA A 103 -12.47 5.28 -14.20
N VAL A 104 -11.20 4.92 -14.00
CA VAL A 104 -10.81 3.55 -13.63
C VAL A 104 -10.37 3.50 -12.17
N VAL A 105 -10.98 2.61 -11.40
CA VAL A 105 -10.64 2.32 -10.01
C VAL A 105 -10.41 0.83 -9.84
N ALA A 106 -9.44 0.47 -9.01
CA ALA A 106 -9.21 -0.89 -8.56
C ALA A 106 -9.68 -1.04 -7.11
N SER A 107 -10.21 -2.20 -6.76
CA SER A 107 -10.57 -2.56 -5.38
C SER A 107 -9.91 -3.87 -4.98
N ALA A 108 -9.64 -4.03 -3.68
CA ALA A 108 -9.12 -5.24 -3.08
C ALA A 108 -10.01 -5.67 -1.90
N GLY A 109 -10.23 -6.98 -1.73
CA GLY A 109 -11.19 -7.51 -0.76
C GLY A 109 -10.67 -8.63 0.14
N GLU A 110 -11.41 -8.89 1.23
CA GLU A 110 -11.18 -10.05 2.11
C GLU A 110 -11.36 -11.40 1.39
N ASP A 111 -12.09 -11.41 0.29
CA ASP A 111 -12.33 -12.58 -0.56
C ASP A 111 -11.12 -12.98 -1.42
N GLY A 112 -10.00 -12.29 -1.28
CA GLY A 112 -8.76 -12.63 -1.98
C GLY A 112 -8.73 -12.18 -3.44
N LYS A 113 -9.63 -11.27 -3.82
CA LYS A 113 -9.74 -10.75 -5.17
C LYS A 113 -9.27 -9.31 -5.27
N ALA A 114 -8.80 -8.95 -6.47
CA ALA A 114 -8.72 -7.56 -6.91
C ALA A 114 -9.63 -7.39 -8.13
N LEU A 115 -10.45 -6.34 -8.13
CA LEU A 115 -11.42 -6.06 -9.19
C LEU A 115 -11.14 -4.70 -9.81
N ILE A 116 -11.31 -4.59 -11.13
CA ILE A 116 -11.16 -3.33 -11.86
C ILE A 116 -12.53 -2.85 -12.30
N TRP A 117 -12.81 -1.57 -12.12
CA TRP A 117 -14.10 -0.95 -12.39
C TRP A 117 -13.89 0.26 -13.29
N LYS A 118 -14.90 0.54 -14.11
CA LYS A 118 -14.90 1.70 -15.00
C LYS A 118 -16.21 2.46 -14.82
N VAL A 119 -16.09 3.77 -14.58
CA VAL A 119 -17.24 4.68 -14.54
C VAL A 119 -17.51 5.13 -15.97
N GLU A 120 -18.67 4.78 -16.50
CA GLU A 120 -19.07 5.24 -17.82
C GLU A 120 -19.45 6.74 -17.81
N PRO A 121 -19.20 7.47 -18.92
CA PRO A 121 -19.67 8.84 -19.04
C PRO A 121 -21.17 8.94 -18.78
N GLY A 122 -21.57 9.94 -17.99
CA GLY A 122 -22.98 10.14 -17.63
C GLY A 122 -23.54 9.13 -16.62
N ALA A 123 -22.71 8.31 -15.95
CA ALA A 123 -23.17 7.38 -14.91
C ALA A 123 -23.96 8.03 -13.74
N PHE A 124 -23.88 9.36 -13.60
CA PHE A 124 -24.60 10.13 -12.60
C PHE A 124 -25.62 11.12 -13.22
N ASP A 125 -25.81 11.08 -14.55
CA ASP A 125 -26.78 11.93 -15.24
C ASP A 125 -28.21 11.46 -14.93
N GLY A 126 -29.15 12.41 -14.85
CA GLY A 126 -30.55 12.10 -14.56
C GLY A 126 -30.76 11.48 -13.17
N TRP A 127 -29.82 11.68 -12.23
CA TRP A 127 -29.96 11.21 -10.86
C TRP A 127 -31.29 11.67 -10.25
N ALA A 128 -32.06 10.72 -9.72
CA ALA A 128 -33.37 10.95 -9.13
C ALA A 128 -34.39 11.65 -10.05
N ALA A 129 -34.23 11.56 -11.38
CA ALA A 129 -35.27 11.91 -12.34
C ALA A 129 -36.43 10.89 -12.29
N ASP A 130 -37.57 11.22 -12.91
CA ASP A 130 -38.72 10.32 -12.97
C ASP A 130 -38.35 8.96 -13.60
N GLY A 131 -38.61 7.87 -12.86
CA GLY A 131 -38.26 6.51 -13.27
C GLY A 131 -36.80 6.11 -13.00
N TRP A 132 -35.99 6.97 -12.36
CA TRP A 132 -34.63 6.63 -11.95
C TRP A 132 -34.62 5.49 -10.91
N ALA A 133 -33.73 4.53 -11.11
CA ALA A 133 -33.45 3.46 -10.16
C ALA A 133 -31.94 3.30 -10.00
N PRO A 134 -31.44 2.97 -8.79
CA PRO A 134 -30.02 2.74 -8.58
C PRO A 134 -29.57 1.50 -9.36
N GLN A 135 -28.59 1.68 -10.25
CA GLN A 135 -27.94 0.60 -10.97
C GLN A 135 -26.51 0.44 -10.44
N ASP A 136 -26.23 -0.71 -9.83
CA ASP A 136 -24.90 -1.03 -9.32
C ASP A 136 -23.87 -1.12 -10.47
N PHE A 137 -22.61 -0.87 -10.13
CA PHE A 137 -21.50 -0.99 -11.08
C PHE A 137 -21.05 -2.43 -11.18
N ASP A 138 -20.73 -2.87 -12.39
CA ASP A 138 -20.08 -4.15 -12.66
C ASP A 138 -18.57 -3.97 -12.87
N PRO A 139 -17.73 -4.91 -12.38
CA PRO A 139 -16.31 -4.85 -12.65
C PRO A 139 -16.03 -5.20 -14.12
N VAL A 140 -15.12 -4.46 -14.75
CA VAL A 140 -14.64 -4.71 -16.11
C VAL A 140 -13.56 -5.79 -16.15
N ALA A 141 -12.90 -6.07 -15.02
CA ALA A 141 -11.98 -7.20 -14.88
C ALA A 141 -12.00 -7.76 -13.45
N ARG A 142 -11.72 -9.05 -13.33
CA ARG A 142 -11.66 -9.78 -12.06
C ARG A 142 -10.34 -10.53 -11.99
N ILE A 143 -9.64 -10.40 -10.87
CA ILE A 143 -8.33 -11.02 -10.66
C ILE A 143 -8.41 -11.84 -9.37
N ASP A 144 -8.26 -13.16 -9.50
CA ASP A 144 -8.14 -14.06 -8.36
C ASP A 144 -6.69 -14.01 -7.86
N VAL A 145 -6.44 -13.15 -6.87
CA VAL A 145 -5.08 -12.80 -6.43
C VAL A 145 -4.51 -13.84 -5.47
N SER A 146 -5.28 -14.29 -4.48
CA SER A 146 -4.85 -15.22 -3.44
C SER A 146 -6.08 -15.89 -2.80
N PRO A 147 -5.96 -17.12 -2.23
CA PRO A 147 -7.01 -17.69 -1.38
C PRO A 147 -7.20 -16.95 -0.04
N ARG A 148 -6.31 -15.99 0.29
CA ARG A 148 -6.41 -15.11 1.45
C ARG A 148 -6.70 -13.69 1.02
N ARG A 149 -7.13 -12.85 1.97
CA ARG A 149 -7.43 -11.42 1.78
C ARG A 149 -6.37 -10.69 0.95
N VAL A 150 -6.81 -9.75 0.12
CA VAL A 150 -5.95 -8.75 -0.53
C VAL A 150 -6.12 -7.45 0.23
N GLY A 151 -5.09 -7.01 0.94
CA GLY A 151 -5.17 -5.92 1.91
C GLY A 151 -5.01 -4.53 1.31
N HIS A 152 -4.27 -4.43 0.20
CA HIS A 152 -3.94 -3.14 -0.43
C HIS A 152 -3.85 -3.30 -1.94
N VAL A 153 -4.17 -2.22 -2.65
CA VAL A 153 -4.08 -2.13 -4.10
C VAL A 153 -3.51 -0.76 -4.50
N LEU A 154 -2.57 -0.72 -5.44
CA LEU A 154 -1.97 0.52 -5.92
C LEU A 154 -1.55 0.40 -7.37
N PHE A 155 -1.96 1.36 -8.20
CA PHE A 155 -1.46 1.47 -9.57
C PHE A 155 0.00 1.93 -9.58
N HIS A 156 0.74 1.46 -10.57
CA HIS A 156 2.09 1.93 -10.82
C HIS A 156 2.09 3.38 -11.34
N PRO A 157 3.04 4.24 -10.93
CA PRO A 157 2.97 5.68 -11.15
C PRO A 157 3.42 6.16 -12.55
N THR A 158 4.10 5.30 -13.34
CA THR A 158 4.62 5.69 -14.68
C THR A 158 4.14 4.78 -15.82
N ALA A 159 4.08 3.47 -15.58
CA ALA A 159 3.55 2.46 -16.50
C ALA A 159 2.02 2.26 -16.38
N ASN A 160 1.32 2.42 -17.49
CA ASN A 160 -0.12 2.14 -17.55
C ASN A 160 -0.42 0.65 -17.38
N ASN A 161 -1.59 0.32 -16.83
CA ASN A 161 -2.07 -1.05 -16.63
C ASN A 161 -1.19 -1.96 -15.75
N VAL A 162 -0.29 -1.39 -14.94
CA VAL A 162 0.49 -2.14 -13.94
C VAL A 162 -0.10 -1.92 -12.55
N LEU A 163 -0.40 -3.00 -11.83
CA LEU A 163 -1.05 -2.97 -10.51
C LEU A 163 -0.24 -3.76 -9.47
N ALA A 164 -0.04 -3.19 -8.28
CA ALA A 164 0.49 -3.90 -7.13
C ALA A 164 -0.61 -4.26 -6.15
N THR A 165 -0.52 -5.45 -5.56
CA THR A 165 -1.48 -5.96 -4.56
C THR A 165 -0.72 -6.58 -3.40
N SER A 166 -1.15 -6.36 -2.14
CA SER A 166 -0.60 -7.11 -0.99
C SER A 166 -1.57 -8.20 -0.58
N THR A 167 -1.01 -9.36 -0.23
CA THR A 167 -1.80 -10.57 0.05
C THR A 167 -1.66 -11.00 1.50
N GLY A 168 -2.65 -11.75 2.00
CA GLY A 168 -2.60 -12.42 3.30
C GLY A 168 -1.53 -13.51 3.39
N ASP A 169 -0.92 -13.90 2.27
CA ASP A 169 0.24 -14.80 2.19
C ASP A 169 1.57 -14.05 2.40
N HIS A 170 1.52 -12.78 2.83
CA HIS A 170 2.67 -11.93 3.12
C HIS A 170 3.58 -11.68 1.91
N VAL A 171 2.99 -11.57 0.72
CA VAL A 171 3.69 -11.18 -0.50
C VAL A 171 2.99 -10.00 -1.19
N VAL A 172 3.76 -9.21 -1.92
CA VAL A 172 3.23 -8.25 -2.90
C VAL A 172 3.25 -8.89 -4.28
N LYS A 173 2.11 -8.90 -4.98
CA LYS A 173 2.00 -9.38 -6.37
C LYS A 173 1.86 -8.21 -7.33
N ILE A 174 2.60 -8.26 -8.43
CA ILE A 174 2.62 -7.26 -9.50
C ILE A 174 1.93 -7.83 -10.72
N TRP A 175 0.97 -7.10 -11.28
CA TRP A 175 0.08 -7.56 -12.33
C TRP A 175 0.20 -6.70 -13.58
N ASP A 176 0.07 -7.35 -14.73
CA ASP A 176 -0.29 -6.70 -15.98
C ASP A 176 -1.80 -6.84 -16.15
N LEU A 177 -2.54 -5.73 -16.15
CA LEU A 177 -3.99 -5.77 -16.29
C LEU A 177 -4.45 -6.17 -17.71
N ALA A 178 -3.57 -6.16 -18.70
CA ALA A 178 -3.87 -6.69 -20.03
C ALA A 178 -3.77 -8.23 -20.10
N ALA A 179 -3.11 -8.86 -19.13
CA ALA A 179 -2.95 -10.31 -19.01
C ALA A 179 -2.97 -10.73 -17.53
N PRO A 180 -4.15 -10.66 -16.86
CA PRO A 180 -4.28 -10.81 -15.41
C PRO A 180 -4.32 -12.28 -14.94
N GLU A 181 -4.08 -13.25 -15.81
CA GLU A 181 -4.16 -14.69 -15.48
C GLU A 181 -3.08 -15.13 -14.49
N ALA A 182 -1.95 -14.42 -14.46
CA ALA A 182 -0.85 -14.68 -13.53
C ALA A 182 -0.11 -13.38 -13.15
N PRO A 183 0.41 -13.28 -11.92
CA PRO A 183 1.26 -12.16 -11.55
C PRO A 183 2.56 -12.21 -12.34
N ARG A 184 3.02 -11.06 -12.81
CA ARG A 184 4.31 -10.88 -13.50
C ARG A 184 5.50 -10.81 -12.53
N GLY A 185 5.22 -10.47 -11.27
CA GLY A 185 6.22 -10.46 -10.21
C GLY A 185 5.60 -10.78 -8.85
N VAL A 186 6.36 -11.46 -7.99
CA VAL A 186 5.96 -11.77 -6.61
C VAL A 186 7.10 -11.36 -5.70
N LEU A 187 6.87 -10.35 -4.87
CA LEU A 187 7.85 -9.80 -3.94
C LEU A 187 7.62 -10.42 -2.57
N GLY A 188 8.58 -11.19 -2.10
CA GLY A 188 8.53 -11.96 -0.86
C GLY A 188 9.47 -11.45 0.23
N GLY A 189 9.76 -12.31 1.20
CA GLY A 189 10.66 -12.01 2.30
C GLY A 189 10.04 -11.25 3.48
N HIS A 190 8.74 -10.93 3.43
CA HIS A 190 7.99 -10.42 4.58
C HIS A 190 7.69 -11.53 5.58
N GLY A 191 7.97 -11.30 6.86
CA GLY A 191 7.74 -12.30 7.91
C GLY A 191 6.34 -12.29 8.50
N ASP A 192 5.52 -11.31 8.15
CA ASP A 192 4.18 -11.08 8.70
C ASP A 192 3.37 -10.17 7.74
N ALA A 193 2.17 -9.77 8.12
CA ALA A 193 1.28 -8.91 7.36
C ALA A 193 1.96 -7.62 6.89
N ILE A 194 1.86 -7.36 5.59
CA ILE A 194 2.21 -6.07 4.99
C ILE A 194 1.18 -5.04 5.44
N GLN A 195 1.64 -3.90 5.95
CA GLN A 195 0.80 -2.86 6.55
C GLN A 195 0.61 -1.62 5.65
N SER A 196 1.55 -1.41 4.73
CA SER A 196 1.54 -0.31 3.77
C SER A 196 2.59 -0.59 2.71
N PHE A 197 2.38 -0.07 1.51
CA PHE A 197 3.43 0.03 0.50
C PHE A 197 3.22 1.23 -0.40
N ASP A 198 4.30 1.71 -1.00
CA ASP A 198 4.27 2.85 -1.92
C ASP A 198 5.36 2.70 -2.99
N TRP A 199 5.15 3.35 -4.13
CA TRP A 199 6.12 3.40 -5.22
C TRP A 199 6.99 4.65 -5.10
N ASN A 200 8.24 4.55 -5.55
CA ASN A 200 8.97 5.77 -5.92
C ASN A 200 8.31 6.43 -7.15
N PRO A 201 8.54 7.73 -7.40
CA PRO A 201 7.87 8.42 -8.52
C PRO A 201 8.17 7.84 -9.89
N ALA A 202 9.32 7.16 -10.06
CA ALA A 202 9.69 6.50 -11.30
C ALA A 202 9.04 5.11 -11.48
N GLY A 203 8.49 4.52 -10.40
CA GLY A 203 7.94 3.16 -10.39
C GLY A 203 8.99 2.04 -10.43
N SER A 204 10.28 2.36 -10.31
CA SER A 204 11.34 1.33 -10.31
C SER A 204 11.46 0.59 -8.97
N VAL A 205 11.12 1.26 -7.86
CA VAL A 205 11.29 0.72 -6.51
C VAL A 205 9.98 0.82 -5.74
N LEU A 206 9.61 -0.29 -5.10
CA LEU A 206 8.47 -0.36 -4.20
C LEU A 206 8.98 -0.51 -2.76
N VAL A 207 8.49 0.31 -1.85
CA VAL A 207 8.79 0.22 -0.41
C VAL A 207 7.60 -0.36 0.33
N THR A 208 7.85 -1.18 1.34
CA THR A 208 6.81 -1.78 2.20
C THR A 208 7.14 -1.60 3.68
N THR A 209 6.10 -1.44 4.50
CA THR A 209 6.16 -1.66 5.94
C THR A 209 5.46 -2.97 6.29
N CYS A 210 6.00 -3.69 7.27
CA CYS A 210 5.49 -4.98 7.70
C CYS A 210 5.33 -5.04 9.22
N ARG A 211 4.39 -5.85 9.68
CA ARG A 211 4.13 -6.10 11.10
C ARG A 211 5.33 -6.74 11.82
N ASP A 212 6.24 -7.36 11.08
CA ASP A 212 7.54 -7.82 11.59
C ASP A 212 8.51 -6.68 11.97
N ARG A 213 8.05 -5.42 11.87
CA ARG A 213 8.74 -4.16 12.20
C ARG A 213 9.87 -3.79 11.24
N LYS A 214 9.95 -4.40 10.07
CA LYS A 214 10.95 -4.05 9.06
C LYS A 214 10.36 -3.23 7.92
N ILE A 215 11.21 -2.37 7.37
CA ILE A 215 11.00 -1.67 6.09
C ILE A 215 11.77 -2.45 5.03
N ARG A 216 11.13 -2.70 3.89
CA ARG A 216 11.77 -3.39 2.76
C ARG A 216 11.61 -2.58 1.50
N MET A 217 12.66 -2.55 0.68
CA MET A 217 12.63 -1.99 -0.66
C MET A 217 12.85 -3.10 -1.68
N PHE A 218 12.11 -3.03 -2.76
CA PHE A 218 12.14 -3.99 -3.85
C PHE A 218 12.38 -3.26 -5.16
N ASP A 219 13.43 -3.63 -5.89
CA ASP A 219 13.44 -3.41 -7.33
C ASP A 219 12.62 -4.53 -7.95
N VAL A 220 11.45 -4.17 -8.47
CA VAL A 220 10.44 -5.13 -8.94
C VAL A 220 10.94 -6.01 -10.09
N ARG A 221 12.02 -5.60 -10.76
CA ARG A 221 12.60 -6.32 -11.89
C ARG A 221 13.87 -7.08 -11.52
N ALA A 222 14.45 -6.82 -10.35
CA ALA A 222 15.66 -7.51 -9.89
C ALA A 222 15.38 -8.92 -9.35
N GLY A 223 14.13 -9.21 -8.97
CA GLY A 223 13.71 -10.52 -8.47
C GLY A 223 12.68 -10.43 -7.35
N PRO A 224 12.38 -11.56 -6.70
CA PRO A 224 11.38 -11.63 -5.64
C PRO A 224 11.88 -11.09 -4.29
N ASP A 225 13.19 -11.03 -4.08
CA ASP A 225 13.78 -10.68 -2.81
C ASP A 225 13.95 -9.17 -2.63
N PRO A 226 13.88 -8.65 -1.39
CA PRO A 226 14.13 -7.24 -1.14
C PRO A 226 15.58 -6.89 -1.45
N VAL A 227 15.77 -5.79 -2.19
CA VAL A 227 17.11 -5.22 -2.44
C VAL A 227 17.67 -4.54 -1.20
N ARG A 228 16.79 -4.12 -0.27
CA ARG A 228 17.15 -3.55 1.04
C ARG A 228 16.15 -3.94 2.10
N VAL A 229 16.67 -4.14 3.31
CA VAL A 229 15.89 -4.42 4.51
C VAL A 229 16.46 -3.59 5.66
N GLY A 230 15.60 -2.81 6.32
CA GLY A 230 15.97 -1.97 7.46
C GLY A 230 15.00 -2.19 8.62
N GLU A 231 15.45 -1.90 9.83
CA GLU A 231 14.57 -1.86 11.00
C GLU A 231 13.68 -0.62 10.93
N GLY A 232 12.38 -0.80 11.14
CA GLY A 232 11.39 0.27 11.17
C GLY A 232 11.09 0.74 12.59
N HIS A 233 9.83 1.12 12.82
CA HIS A 233 9.38 1.53 14.14
C HIS A 233 9.43 0.39 15.16
N GLY A 234 9.85 0.70 16.39
CA GLY A 234 10.02 -0.31 17.45
C GLY A 234 8.73 -0.84 18.07
N GLY A 235 7.59 -0.17 17.86
CA GLY A 235 6.28 -0.59 18.35
C GLY A 235 5.63 -1.68 17.51
N ILE A 236 4.61 -2.34 18.07
CA ILE A 236 3.91 -3.49 17.43
C ILE A 236 2.64 -3.10 16.65
N LYS A 237 2.24 -1.84 16.73
CA LYS A 237 1.04 -1.29 16.09
C LYS A 237 1.33 -0.96 14.61
N GLY A 238 0.27 -0.66 13.85
CA GLY A 238 0.36 -0.41 12.40
C GLY A 238 1.34 0.71 12.04
N ALA A 239 2.12 0.48 10.99
CA ALA A 239 3.01 1.47 10.37
C ALA A 239 2.62 1.75 8.91
N ARG A 240 2.78 3.00 8.47
CA ARG A 240 2.58 3.43 7.08
C ARG A 240 3.87 3.92 6.46
N VAL A 241 3.90 3.94 5.13
CA VAL A 241 5.00 4.53 4.36
C VAL A 241 4.45 5.35 3.20
N VAL A 242 5.10 6.47 2.91
CA VAL A 242 4.96 7.23 1.68
C VAL A 242 6.33 7.64 1.16
N TRP A 243 6.49 7.66 -0.16
CA TRP A 243 7.67 8.20 -0.81
C TRP A 243 7.61 9.74 -0.85
N MET A 244 8.75 10.41 -0.64
CA MET A 244 8.80 11.88 -0.53
C MET A 244 9.08 12.58 -1.86
N GLY A 245 8.27 12.27 -2.88
CA GLY A 245 8.42 12.82 -4.23
C GLY A 245 9.73 12.36 -4.88
N ASP A 246 10.39 13.23 -5.63
CA ASP A 246 11.66 12.96 -6.33
C ASP A 246 12.89 12.75 -5.42
N ARG A 247 12.72 12.82 -4.09
CA ARG A 247 13.79 12.66 -3.12
C ARG A 247 14.21 11.20 -2.97
N ASP A 248 15.43 11.04 -2.50
CA ASP A 248 15.99 9.80 -1.95
C ASP A 248 15.53 9.55 -0.50
N ARG A 249 14.29 9.92 -0.18
CA ARG A 249 13.71 9.88 1.16
C ARG A 249 12.34 9.22 1.16
N ILE A 250 12.07 8.47 2.21
CA ILE A 250 10.72 7.98 2.54
C ILE A 250 10.32 8.49 3.92
N ALA A 251 9.02 8.72 4.12
CA ALA A 251 8.45 9.01 5.42
C ALA A 251 7.62 7.81 5.88
N THR A 252 7.82 7.38 7.12
CA THR A 252 6.95 6.40 7.77
C THR A 252 6.26 7.00 8.96
N THR A 253 5.05 6.52 9.24
CA THR A 253 4.41 6.71 10.53
C THR A 253 4.30 5.37 11.23
N GLY A 254 4.36 5.38 12.56
CA GLY A 254 4.27 4.15 13.35
C GLY A 254 4.29 4.48 14.83
N PHE A 255 4.74 3.54 15.64
CA PHE A 255 4.71 3.66 17.09
C PHE A 255 6.06 3.35 17.73
N SER A 256 6.39 4.07 18.79
CA SER A 256 7.52 3.74 19.67
C SER A 256 7.26 2.43 20.42
N LYS A 257 8.29 1.87 21.06
CA LYS A 257 8.11 0.75 22.01
C LYS A 257 7.18 1.09 23.17
N MET A 258 7.09 2.38 23.53
CA MET A 258 6.22 2.92 24.56
C MET A 258 4.84 3.31 24.03
N SER A 259 4.52 2.94 22.79
CA SER A 259 3.25 3.25 22.11
C SER A 259 2.99 4.73 21.79
N ASP A 260 4.01 5.59 21.80
CA ASP A 260 3.88 6.95 21.25
C ASP A 260 3.80 6.89 19.73
N ARG A 261 2.96 7.73 19.11
CA ARG A 261 2.94 7.87 17.65
C ARG A 261 4.17 8.61 17.18
N GLN A 262 4.80 8.12 16.12
CA GLN A 262 6.02 8.68 15.57
C GLN A 262 5.88 8.87 14.08
N VAL A 263 6.57 9.90 13.57
CA VAL A 263 6.93 10.02 12.16
C VAL A 263 8.45 9.86 12.05
N ALA A 264 8.91 9.09 11.08
CA ALA A 264 10.32 8.89 10.80
C ALA A 264 10.64 9.14 9.33
N ILE A 265 11.78 9.75 9.07
CA ILE A 265 12.35 9.96 7.74
C ILE A 265 13.53 9.03 7.59
N TRP A 266 13.63 8.37 6.44
CA TRP A 266 14.66 7.38 6.14
C TRP A 266 15.36 7.72 4.84
N ASP A 267 16.67 7.47 4.81
CA ASP A 267 17.45 7.53 3.58
C ASP A 267 17.16 6.28 2.76
N THR A 268 16.81 6.45 1.49
CA THR A 268 16.50 5.31 0.63
C THR A 268 17.73 4.48 0.30
N ALA A 269 18.94 5.04 0.32
CA ALA A 269 20.22 4.42 -0.06
C ALA A 269 20.60 3.22 0.84
N ASP A 270 20.26 3.27 2.12
CA ASP A 270 20.61 2.23 3.09
C ASP A 270 19.51 1.96 4.13
N LEU A 271 18.36 2.64 4.04
CA LEU A 271 17.29 2.62 5.04
C LEU A 271 17.75 3.09 6.43
N SER A 272 18.77 3.95 6.50
CA SER A 272 19.16 4.60 7.75
C SER A 272 18.10 5.58 8.21
N ASN A 273 17.86 5.64 9.53
CA ASN A 273 16.93 6.59 10.12
C ASN A 273 17.57 7.98 10.15
N VAL A 274 17.09 8.88 9.31
CA VAL A 274 17.56 10.28 9.24
C VAL A 274 17.01 11.08 10.41
N LYS A 275 15.71 10.91 10.68
CA LYS A 275 15.02 11.66 11.73
C LYS A 275 13.84 10.84 12.25
N THR A 276 13.62 10.87 13.56
CA THR A 276 12.37 10.44 14.17
C THR A 276 11.82 11.54 15.07
N ILE A 277 10.53 11.83 14.94
CA ILE A 277 9.80 12.81 15.76
C ILE A 277 8.62 12.08 16.41
N THR A 278 8.52 12.18 17.72
CA THR A 278 7.32 11.77 18.47
C THR A 278 6.22 12.82 18.28
N ILE A 279 5.03 12.38 17.91
CA ILE A 279 3.86 13.23 17.64
C ILE A 279 3.02 13.40 18.90
N ASP A 280 2.53 12.30 19.46
CA ASP A 280 1.71 12.24 20.69
C ASP A 280 1.55 10.78 21.16
N GLN A 281 0.63 10.51 22.09
CA GLN A 281 0.38 9.19 22.69
C GLN A 281 -0.97 8.56 22.29
N THR A 282 -1.61 9.06 21.24
CA THR A 282 -2.91 8.53 20.79
C THR A 282 -2.74 7.15 20.15
N SER A 283 -3.79 6.32 20.15
CA SER A 283 -3.73 4.94 19.66
C SER A 283 -3.94 4.77 18.15
N GLY A 284 -4.59 5.74 17.50
CA GLY A 284 -4.97 5.68 16.09
C GLY A 284 -3.78 5.77 15.13
N VAL A 285 -3.72 4.86 14.15
CA VAL A 285 -2.68 4.87 13.12
C VAL A 285 -2.69 6.21 12.37
N LEU A 286 -1.53 6.85 12.28
CA LEU A 286 -1.32 8.05 11.47
C LEU A 286 -1.23 7.68 10.00
N MET A 287 -2.03 8.31 9.15
CA MET A 287 -1.93 8.25 7.69
C MET A 287 -1.04 9.42 7.23
N PRO A 288 0.13 9.15 6.63
CA PRO A 288 0.97 10.17 6.03
C PRO A 288 0.56 10.44 4.58
N PHE A 289 0.56 11.71 4.18
CA PHE A 289 0.33 12.15 2.80
C PHE A 289 1.40 13.17 2.41
N TRP A 290 2.23 12.83 1.45
CA TRP A 290 3.25 13.71 0.90
C TRP A 290 2.69 14.53 -0.25
N THR A 291 3.12 15.80 -0.37
CA THR A 291 2.86 16.63 -1.55
C THR A 291 4.15 17.24 -2.09
N ASP A 292 4.19 17.49 -3.40
CA ASP A 292 5.36 18.07 -4.10
C ASP A 292 5.67 19.54 -3.68
N ASN A 293 4.85 20.10 -2.79
CA ASN A 293 5.15 21.35 -2.08
C ASN A 293 6.14 21.17 -0.92
N ASN A 294 6.70 19.97 -0.76
CA ASN A 294 7.51 19.55 0.38
C ASN A 294 6.74 19.55 1.69
N ILE A 295 5.45 19.22 1.65
CA ILE A 295 4.60 19.19 2.84
C ILE A 295 4.17 17.76 3.11
N LEU A 296 4.42 17.31 4.34
CA LEU A 296 3.92 16.06 4.87
C LEU A 296 2.70 16.34 5.75
N PHE A 297 1.53 15.89 5.31
CA PHE A 297 0.29 15.90 6.10
C PHE A 297 0.16 14.60 6.89
N LEU A 298 -0.19 14.72 8.17
CA LEU A 298 -0.39 13.60 9.08
C LEU A 298 -1.80 13.66 9.64
N ALA A 299 -2.56 12.61 9.42
CA ALA A 299 -3.96 12.52 9.81
C ALA A 299 -4.20 11.17 10.50
N GLY A 300 -4.53 11.15 11.80
CA GLY A 300 -4.72 9.92 12.56
C GLY A 300 -6.15 9.40 12.54
N LYS A 301 -6.35 8.09 12.38
CA LYS A 301 -7.68 7.50 12.58
C LYS A 301 -8.18 7.79 14.00
N GLY A 302 -9.38 8.36 14.11
CA GLY A 302 -9.96 8.81 15.38
C GLY A 302 -9.56 10.21 15.83
N ASP A 303 -8.63 10.89 15.13
CA ASP A 303 -8.29 12.27 15.42
C ASP A 303 -9.27 13.24 14.74
N GLY A 304 -9.44 14.43 15.31
CA GLY A 304 -10.18 15.51 14.64
C GLY A 304 -9.31 16.44 13.78
N ASN A 305 -7.99 16.45 14.04
CA ASN A 305 -7.04 17.36 13.42
C ASN A 305 -6.21 16.73 12.29
N ILE A 306 -5.69 17.58 11.42
CA ILE A 306 -4.69 17.23 10.40
C ILE A 306 -3.47 18.11 10.65
N ARG A 307 -2.34 17.50 11.01
CA ARG A 307 -1.08 18.21 11.24
C ARG A 307 -0.28 18.25 9.94
N TYR A 308 0.44 19.32 9.68
CA TYR A 308 1.27 19.39 8.47
C TYR A 308 2.61 20.08 8.72
N TYR A 309 3.63 19.52 8.07
CA TYR A 309 5.03 19.86 8.27
C TYR A 309 5.67 20.15 6.92
N GLU A 310 6.41 21.24 6.82
CA GLU A 310 7.28 21.49 5.69
C GLU A 310 8.60 20.75 5.90
N TYR A 311 9.00 19.97 4.90
CA TYR A 311 10.26 19.25 4.88
C TYR A 311 11.34 20.08 4.20
N GLU A 312 12.46 20.27 4.88
CA GLU A 312 13.60 21.03 4.38
C GLU A 312 14.86 20.56 5.12
N ASN A 313 15.95 20.31 4.39
CA ASN A 313 17.25 19.91 4.95
C ASN A 313 17.13 18.78 6.00
N ASP A 314 16.47 17.68 5.61
CA ASP A 314 16.28 16.49 6.46
C ASP A 314 15.53 16.76 7.80
N ASN A 315 14.81 17.87 7.88
CA ASN A 315 14.00 18.24 9.03
C ASN A 315 12.53 18.48 8.64
N LEU A 316 11.62 18.12 9.55
CA LEU A 316 10.20 18.43 9.47
C LEU A 316 9.89 19.63 10.37
N PHE A 317 9.52 20.74 9.75
CA PHE A 317 9.16 21.98 10.43
C PHE A 317 7.65 22.11 10.49
N ALA A 318 7.09 22.13 11.69
CA ALA A 318 5.66 22.28 11.88
C ALA A 318 5.16 23.60 11.26
N LEU A 319 4.17 23.50 10.38
CA LEU A 319 3.50 24.67 9.81
C LEU A 319 2.33 25.07 10.71
N ALA A 320 1.26 24.27 10.68
CA ALA A 320 0.05 24.44 11.47
C ALA A 320 -0.72 23.11 11.53
N GLU A 321 -1.93 23.16 12.07
CA GLU A 321 -2.88 22.05 12.05
C GLU A 321 -4.28 22.55 11.68
N TYR A 322 -4.98 21.79 10.85
CA TYR A 322 -6.42 21.94 10.67
C TYR A 322 -7.10 21.26 11.85
N LYS A 323 -8.12 21.89 12.45
CA LYS A 323 -8.84 21.36 13.61
C LYS A 323 -10.31 21.17 13.27
N SER A 324 -10.88 20.06 13.71
CA SER A 324 -12.30 19.77 13.64
C SER A 324 -12.67 18.91 14.86
N SER A 325 -13.93 19.01 15.30
CA SER A 325 -14.47 18.19 16.39
C SER A 325 -14.80 16.76 15.93
N GLU A 326 -14.99 16.55 14.62
CA GLU A 326 -15.40 15.27 14.07
C GLU A 326 -14.20 14.33 13.91
N PRO A 327 -14.17 13.15 14.56
CA PRO A 327 -13.11 12.18 14.38
C PRO A 327 -13.09 11.63 12.95
N GLN A 328 -11.92 11.61 12.31
CA GLN A 328 -11.77 11.02 10.99
C GLN A 328 -11.66 9.49 11.06
N ARG A 329 -12.41 8.78 10.22
CA ARG A 329 -12.29 7.34 9.99
C ARG A 329 -11.33 7.01 8.85
N GLY A 330 -11.19 7.94 7.90
CA GLY A 330 -10.39 7.81 6.69
C GLY A 330 -10.06 9.16 6.07
N MET A 331 -9.10 9.15 5.15
CA MET A 331 -8.63 10.35 4.48
C MET A 331 -7.92 9.97 3.18
N CYS A 332 -8.15 10.74 2.13
CA CYS A 332 -7.27 10.75 0.95
C CYS A 332 -7.04 12.19 0.49
N PHE A 333 -6.04 12.36 -0.37
CA PHE A 333 -5.75 13.65 -1.00
C PHE A 333 -6.07 13.58 -2.49
N LEU A 334 -6.58 14.68 -3.03
CA LEU A 334 -6.85 14.84 -4.45
C LEU A 334 -5.55 14.81 -5.25
N PRO A 335 -5.51 14.15 -6.43
CA PRO A 335 -4.39 14.31 -7.36
C PRO A 335 -4.18 15.78 -7.71
N ARG A 336 -2.92 16.22 -7.65
CA ARG A 336 -2.52 17.63 -7.79
C ARG A 336 -3.05 18.32 -9.05
N ARG A 337 -3.19 17.58 -10.15
CA ARG A 337 -3.75 18.08 -11.43
C ARG A 337 -5.25 18.46 -11.36
N GLY A 338 -5.94 18.15 -10.26
CA GLY A 338 -7.33 18.53 -10.01
C GLY A 338 -7.52 19.70 -9.03
N LEU A 339 -6.43 20.30 -8.53
CA LEU A 339 -6.51 21.39 -7.56
C LEU A 339 -7.02 22.69 -8.19
N SER A 340 -7.67 23.52 -7.38
CA SER A 340 -8.11 24.85 -7.80
C SER A 340 -6.94 25.84 -7.73
N VAL A 341 -6.28 26.04 -8.87
CA VAL A 341 -5.12 26.93 -8.99
C VAL A 341 -5.49 28.38 -8.65
N SER A 342 -6.67 28.83 -9.09
CA SER A 342 -7.20 30.18 -8.86
C SER A 342 -7.40 30.50 -7.38
N ASP A 343 -7.70 29.50 -6.56
CA ASP A 343 -7.92 29.66 -5.12
C ASP A 343 -6.65 29.50 -4.29
N CYS A 344 -5.46 29.42 -4.93
CA CYS A 344 -4.20 29.16 -4.26
C CYS A 344 -4.21 27.84 -3.44
N GLU A 345 -4.99 26.86 -3.88
CA GLU A 345 -5.14 25.55 -3.25
C GLU A 345 -3.93 24.65 -3.60
N ILE A 346 -3.11 24.33 -2.60
CA ILE A 346 -1.92 23.48 -2.78
C ILE A 346 -2.17 22.00 -2.46
N ALA A 347 -3.26 21.70 -1.77
CA ALA A 347 -3.67 20.34 -1.47
C ALA A 347 -5.18 20.32 -1.12
N ARG A 348 -5.87 19.24 -1.47
CA ARG A 348 -7.26 19.01 -1.05
C ARG A 348 -7.36 17.65 -0.38
N ALA A 349 -7.89 17.63 0.83
CA ALA A 349 -8.16 16.41 1.56
C ALA A 349 -9.67 16.07 1.54
N TYR A 350 -10.00 14.79 1.43
CA TYR A 350 -11.34 14.26 1.61
C TYR A 350 -11.41 13.50 2.92
N LYS A 351 -11.90 14.17 3.95
CA LYS A 351 -12.03 13.64 5.31
C LYS A 351 -13.31 12.83 5.42
N VAL A 352 -13.19 11.56 5.78
CA VAL A 352 -14.34 10.71 6.10
C VAL A 352 -14.55 10.76 7.60
N ALA A 353 -15.72 11.26 8.05
CA ALA A 353 -16.12 11.19 9.45
C ALA A 353 -16.95 9.92 9.73
N ALA A 354 -17.81 9.92 10.75
CA ALA A 354 -18.66 8.77 11.06
C ALA A 354 -19.66 8.45 9.93
N SER A 355 -20.29 9.48 9.37
CA SER A 355 -21.34 9.38 8.34
C SER A 355 -21.28 10.48 7.28
N SER A 356 -20.16 11.20 7.16
CA SER A 356 -19.98 12.27 6.18
C SER A 356 -18.62 12.22 5.48
N ILE A 357 -18.54 12.87 4.32
CA ILE A 357 -17.29 13.17 3.60
C ILE A 357 -17.18 14.68 3.45
N GLU A 358 -16.10 15.25 3.95
CA GLU A 358 -15.82 16.67 3.98
C GLU A 358 -14.61 17.00 3.10
N ALA A 359 -14.77 17.92 2.16
CA ALA A 359 -13.66 18.45 1.37
C ALA A 359 -12.97 19.58 2.13
N ILE A 360 -11.65 19.51 2.26
CA ILE A 360 -10.82 20.50 2.96
C ILE A 360 -9.72 20.98 2.00
N ALA A 361 -9.79 22.24 1.58
CA ALA A 361 -8.75 22.89 0.79
C ALA A 361 -7.64 23.43 1.70
N PHE A 362 -6.38 23.14 1.40
CA PHE A 362 -5.24 23.79 2.04
C PHE A 362 -4.73 24.91 1.14
N ILE A 363 -4.84 26.14 1.62
CA ILE A 363 -4.67 27.35 0.80
C ILE A 363 -3.46 28.14 1.28
N VAL A 364 -2.63 28.59 0.33
CA VAL A 364 -1.61 29.62 0.58
C VAL A 364 -2.28 30.99 0.40
N PRO A 365 -2.41 31.83 1.46
CA PRO A 365 -3.09 33.11 1.32
C PRO A 365 -2.27 34.08 0.46
N ARG A 366 -2.66 34.25 -0.81
CA ARG A 366 -2.10 35.22 -1.74
C ARG A 366 -3.18 36.19 -2.21
N LYS A 367 -2.78 37.42 -2.53
CA LYS A 367 -3.66 38.45 -3.12
C LYS A 367 -3.19 38.71 -4.54
N SER A 368 -3.51 37.80 -5.46
CA SER A 368 -3.10 37.92 -6.85
C SER A 368 -4.01 37.06 -7.73
N ASP A 369 -4.45 37.63 -8.84
CA ASP A 369 -5.23 36.93 -9.86
C ASP A 369 -4.32 36.24 -10.90
N SER A 370 -2.99 36.42 -10.82
CA SER A 370 -2.04 35.75 -11.69
C SER A 370 -1.64 34.39 -11.16
N PHE A 371 -1.23 33.49 -12.05
CA PHE A 371 -0.68 32.19 -11.68
C PHE A 371 0.51 32.34 -10.71
N GLN A 372 0.50 31.56 -9.62
CA GLN A 372 1.52 31.59 -8.58
C GLN A 372 2.53 30.44 -8.78
N SER A 373 3.41 30.57 -9.79
CA SER A 373 4.35 29.51 -10.17
C SER A 373 5.25 29.02 -9.03
N ASP A 374 5.55 29.88 -8.05
CA ASP A 374 6.38 29.52 -6.91
C ASP A 374 5.74 28.47 -5.99
N ILE A 375 4.40 28.41 -5.90
CA ILE A 375 3.70 27.40 -5.09
C ILE A 375 3.15 26.23 -5.93
N TYR A 376 3.32 26.30 -7.25
CA TYR A 376 2.83 25.29 -8.17
C TYR A 376 3.94 24.62 -8.99
N PRO A 377 4.81 23.78 -8.38
CA PRO A 377 5.62 22.86 -9.17
C PRO A 377 4.73 21.98 -10.07
N PRO A 378 5.28 21.49 -11.21
CA PRO A 378 4.57 20.60 -12.12
C PRO A 378 3.99 19.37 -11.40
N ALA A 379 2.81 18.92 -11.83
CA ALA A 379 2.11 17.78 -11.26
C ALA A 379 2.32 16.51 -12.09
N PRO A 380 2.20 15.29 -11.52
CA PRO A 380 2.10 14.08 -12.34
C PRO A 380 0.97 14.16 -13.37
N SER A 381 1.29 13.84 -14.63
CA SER A 381 0.35 13.85 -15.76
C SER A 381 -0.58 12.62 -15.74
N ALA A 382 -1.74 12.75 -16.38
CA ALA A 382 -2.58 11.60 -16.71
C ALA A 382 -2.03 10.78 -17.89
N GLU A 383 -1.02 11.28 -18.60
CA GLU A 383 -0.35 10.53 -19.66
C GLU A 383 0.73 9.61 -19.08
N PRO A 384 0.67 8.29 -19.33
CA PRO A 384 1.69 7.37 -18.84
C PRO A 384 3.03 7.58 -19.56
N ALA A 385 4.11 7.31 -18.86
CA ALA A 385 5.46 7.32 -19.43
C ALA A 385 5.79 6.00 -20.14
N LEU A 386 5.20 4.89 -19.69
CA LEU A 386 5.42 3.55 -20.24
C LEU A 386 4.10 2.81 -20.45
N SER A 387 4.08 1.89 -21.41
CA SER A 387 3.12 0.78 -21.39
C SER A 387 3.54 -0.32 -20.40
N ALA A 388 2.60 -1.20 -20.02
CA ALA A 388 2.92 -2.38 -19.20
C ALA A 388 3.99 -3.27 -19.86
N ALA A 389 3.88 -3.54 -21.15
CA ALA A 389 4.85 -4.34 -21.90
C ALA A 389 6.26 -3.73 -21.89
N GLU A 390 6.38 -2.40 -21.98
CA GLU A 390 7.66 -1.71 -21.87
C GLU A 390 8.26 -1.79 -20.48
N PHE A 391 7.44 -1.63 -19.44
CA PHE A 391 7.88 -1.80 -18.06
C PHE A 391 8.39 -3.22 -17.79
N PHE A 392 7.63 -4.25 -18.17
CA PHE A 392 8.01 -5.66 -17.95
C PHE A 392 9.16 -6.14 -18.85
N SER A 393 9.44 -5.44 -19.96
CA SER A 393 10.65 -5.67 -20.76
C SER A 393 11.89 -4.94 -20.23
N GLY A 394 11.77 -4.25 -19.09
CA GLY A 394 12.90 -3.63 -18.40
C GLY A 394 13.11 -2.14 -18.69
N LYS A 395 12.23 -1.48 -19.46
CA LYS A 395 12.35 -0.03 -19.66
C LYS A 395 12.06 0.72 -18.36
N THR A 396 12.75 1.84 -18.16
CA THR A 396 12.47 2.82 -17.10
C THR A 396 12.30 4.17 -17.76
N ALA A 397 11.25 4.90 -17.38
CA ALA A 397 11.06 6.28 -17.78
C ALA A 397 10.59 7.09 -16.57
N PRO A 398 11.12 8.30 -16.37
CA PRO A 398 10.62 9.19 -15.33
C PRO A 398 9.17 9.62 -15.64
N PRO A 399 8.39 10.02 -14.63
CA PRO A 399 7.00 10.41 -14.84
C PRO A 399 6.89 11.61 -15.79
N LYS A 400 5.82 11.62 -16.60
CA LYS A 400 5.41 12.82 -17.33
C LYS A 400 4.76 13.79 -16.34
N LEU A 401 5.14 15.05 -16.42
CA LEU A 401 4.64 16.13 -15.58
C LEU A 401 3.81 17.10 -16.41
N VAL A 402 2.74 17.62 -15.83
CA VAL A 402 1.87 18.64 -16.41
C VAL A 402 2.04 19.96 -15.65
N SER A 403 2.23 21.03 -16.39
CA SER A 403 2.19 22.40 -15.86
C SER A 403 0.75 22.77 -15.49
N LEU A 404 0.56 23.30 -14.28
CA LEU A 404 -0.75 23.75 -13.81
C LEU A 404 -1.13 25.15 -14.32
N GLU A 405 -0.22 25.82 -15.06
CA GLU A 405 -0.46 27.14 -15.66
C GLU A 405 -1.14 27.03 -17.03
N ASP A 406 -0.58 26.18 -17.90
CA ASP A 406 -0.91 26.11 -19.32
C ASP A 406 -1.26 24.69 -19.80
N GLY A 407 -1.16 23.69 -18.92
CA GLY A 407 -1.44 22.29 -19.26
C GLY A 407 -0.35 21.61 -20.11
N SER A 408 0.79 22.25 -20.33
CA SER A 408 1.90 21.66 -21.09
C SER A 408 2.47 20.43 -20.39
N ILE A 409 2.75 19.37 -21.17
CA ILE A 409 3.30 18.12 -20.66
C ILE A 409 4.80 18.05 -20.97
N THR A 410 5.60 17.75 -19.95
CA THR A 410 7.05 17.54 -20.05
C THR A 410 7.43 16.22 -19.41
N THR A 411 8.61 15.69 -19.71
CA THR A 411 9.13 14.50 -19.02
C THR A 411 10.00 14.97 -17.85
N ALA A 412 9.79 14.44 -16.64
CA ALA A 412 10.62 14.80 -15.50
C ALA A 412 12.09 14.48 -15.79
N SER A 413 13.00 15.34 -15.36
CA SER A 413 14.43 15.05 -15.40
C SER A 413 14.72 13.84 -14.50
N THR A 414 15.48 12.86 -14.99
CA THR A 414 15.92 11.69 -14.21
C THR A 414 16.55 12.10 -12.88
N PRO A 415 15.99 11.73 -11.72
CA PRO A 415 16.71 11.79 -10.45
C PRO A 415 17.74 10.65 -10.39
N ILE A 416 18.77 10.84 -9.56
CA ILE A 416 19.94 9.96 -9.39
C ILE A 416 19.50 8.51 -9.16
N SER A 417 19.95 7.62 -10.04
CA SER A 417 19.78 6.17 -9.89
C SER A 417 20.32 5.74 -8.54
N VAL A 418 19.51 5.03 -7.77
CA VAL A 418 19.97 4.28 -6.61
C VAL A 418 21.10 3.35 -7.09
N PRO A 419 22.35 3.48 -6.62
CA PRO A 419 23.42 2.62 -7.09
C PRO A 419 23.10 1.18 -6.71
N THR A 420 23.09 0.31 -7.71
CA THR A 420 23.08 -1.14 -7.52
C THR A 420 24.29 -1.50 -6.65
N PRO A 421 24.14 -2.32 -5.60
CA PRO A 421 25.31 -2.78 -4.85
C PRO A 421 26.24 -3.51 -5.82
N ALA A 422 27.51 -3.08 -5.83
CA ALA A 422 28.54 -3.70 -6.65
C ALA A 422 28.63 -5.20 -6.34
N PRO A 423 28.89 -6.07 -7.34
CA PRO A 423 29.14 -7.48 -7.07
C PRO A 423 30.29 -7.61 -6.07
N ALA A 424 30.10 -8.42 -5.03
CA ALA A 424 31.15 -8.72 -4.07
C ALA A 424 32.41 -9.21 -4.83
N PRO A 425 33.61 -8.70 -4.51
CA PRO A 425 34.82 -9.16 -5.17
C PRO A 425 35.01 -10.66 -4.90
N ALA A 426 35.25 -11.41 -5.97
CA ALA A 426 35.55 -12.83 -5.91
C ALA A 426 36.72 -13.08 -4.92
N PRO A 427 36.68 -14.17 -4.13
CA PRO A 427 37.74 -14.46 -3.18
C PRO A 427 39.06 -14.65 -3.93
N THR A 428 40.05 -13.84 -3.55
CA THR A 428 41.40 -13.87 -4.08
C THR A 428 42.02 -15.22 -3.70
N LYS A 429 42.34 -16.04 -4.70
CA LYS A 429 43.07 -17.30 -4.50
C LYS A 429 44.46 -16.98 -3.93
N LEU A 430 44.70 -17.41 -2.70
CA LEU A 430 46.04 -17.52 -2.13
C LEU A 430 46.87 -18.48 -3.01
N THR A 431 47.99 -17.98 -3.50
CA THR A 431 49.01 -18.72 -4.23
C THR A 431 49.68 -19.72 -3.30
N SER A 432 49.72 -21.00 -3.69
CA SER A 432 50.57 -22.02 -3.07
C SER A 432 51.71 -22.41 -4.03
N ALA A 433 52.90 -22.57 -3.46
CA ALA A 433 54.17 -22.89 -4.12
C ALA A 433 54.24 -24.39 -4.55
N PRO A 434 55.23 -24.79 -5.38
CA PRO A 434 55.13 -25.93 -6.31
C PRO A 434 55.39 -27.32 -5.70
N PRO A 435 55.00 -28.42 -6.40
CA PRO A 435 55.01 -29.77 -5.86
C PRO A 435 56.32 -30.54 -6.15
N PRO A 436 56.66 -31.58 -5.37
CA PRO A 436 57.61 -32.60 -5.80
C PRO A 436 56.92 -33.90 -6.28
N ALA A 437 57.42 -34.35 -7.44
CA ALA A 437 57.51 -35.67 -8.10
C ALA A 437 56.55 -36.85 -7.80
N ALA A 438 56.10 -37.47 -8.90
CA ALA A 438 55.38 -38.77 -9.07
C ALA A 438 56.25 -39.99 -8.67
N ALA A 439 55.79 -41.24 -8.46
CA ALA A 439 54.64 -42.08 -8.88
C ALA A 439 54.55 -43.30 -7.88
N PRO A 440 53.81 -44.43 -8.10
CA PRO A 440 52.83 -44.82 -9.13
C PRO A 440 51.49 -45.43 -8.57
N ALA A 441 50.56 -45.71 -9.50
CA ALA A 441 49.19 -46.22 -9.28
C ALA A 441 49.09 -47.70 -8.85
N PRO A 442 47.93 -48.11 -8.30
CA PRO A 442 47.15 -49.13 -9.01
C PRO A 442 45.61 -48.98 -8.99
N VAL A 443 45.03 -49.39 -10.13
CA VAL A 443 43.82 -50.20 -10.36
C VAL A 443 42.41 -49.64 -10.06
N VAL A 444 41.65 -49.59 -11.16
CA VAL A 444 40.22 -49.29 -11.31
C VAL A 444 39.35 -50.47 -10.86
N SER A 445 38.26 -50.19 -10.15
CA SER A 445 37.11 -51.09 -10.05
C SER A 445 35.81 -50.33 -10.35
N VAL A 446 35.17 -50.70 -11.44
CA VAL A 446 33.85 -50.23 -11.90
C VAL A 446 32.76 -50.85 -11.03
N ARG A 447 31.71 -50.09 -10.67
CA ARG A 447 30.44 -50.65 -10.22
C ARG A 447 29.26 -49.85 -10.78
N GLU A 448 28.35 -50.58 -11.41
CA GLU A 448 27.17 -50.16 -12.18
C GLU A 448 26.07 -49.48 -11.35
N GLU A 449 25.32 -48.60 -12.01
CA GLU A 449 24.03 -48.03 -11.60
C GLU A 449 22.86 -49.02 -11.83
N PRO A 450 21.83 -49.03 -10.98
CA PRO A 450 20.58 -49.76 -11.24
C PRO A 450 19.54 -48.91 -12.01
N PRO A 451 18.64 -49.53 -12.80
CA PRO A 451 17.82 -48.84 -13.81
C PRO A 451 16.46 -48.32 -13.30
N SER A 452 15.97 -47.31 -14.02
CA SER A 452 14.64 -46.68 -13.91
C SER A 452 13.47 -47.61 -14.31
N PRO A 453 12.27 -47.48 -13.72
CA PRO A 453 11.08 -48.19 -14.18
C PRO A 453 10.30 -47.47 -15.29
N THR A 454 9.80 -48.26 -16.23
CA THR A 454 8.98 -47.95 -17.43
C THR A 454 7.47 -47.87 -17.09
N PRO A 455 6.61 -47.18 -17.88
CA PRO A 455 5.29 -46.73 -17.44
C PRO A 455 4.15 -47.72 -17.78
N ALA A 456 3.02 -47.57 -17.06
CA ALA A 456 1.79 -48.34 -17.21
C ALA A 456 0.60 -47.45 -17.71
N PRO A 457 -0.45 -48.03 -18.32
CA PRO A 457 -1.14 -47.46 -19.48
C PRO A 457 -2.48 -46.74 -19.19
N ALA A 458 -2.94 -46.05 -20.25
CA ALA A 458 -4.12 -45.19 -20.35
C ALA A 458 -5.47 -45.84 -19.99
N GLN A 459 -6.40 -45.01 -19.50
CA GLN A 459 -7.84 -45.30 -19.39
C GLN A 459 -8.68 -44.10 -19.91
N PRO A 460 -9.93 -44.35 -20.36
CA PRO A 460 -10.61 -43.57 -21.41
C PRO A 460 -11.50 -42.44 -20.89
N GLU A 461 -11.82 -41.49 -21.79
CA GLU A 461 -12.82 -40.42 -21.58
C GLU A 461 -14.22 -40.95 -21.26
N PRO A 462 -15.04 -40.14 -20.56
CA PRO A 462 -16.45 -40.07 -20.94
C PRO A 462 -17.06 -38.65 -20.99
N ALA A 463 -17.79 -38.47 -22.09
CA ALA A 463 -18.95 -37.64 -22.42
C ALA A 463 -19.65 -36.74 -21.36
N GLU A 464 -20.05 -35.60 -21.90
CA GLU A 464 -21.00 -34.56 -21.48
C GLU A 464 -22.34 -35.06 -20.89
N ARG A 465 -22.82 -34.45 -19.78
CA ARG A 465 -24.23 -34.38 -19.37
C ARG A 465 -24.51 -33.27 -18.32
N ALA A 466 -25.70 -32.68 -18.44
CA ALA A 466 -26.23 -31.47 -17.78
C ALA A 466 -26.62 -31.65 -16.27
N PRO A 467 -27.11 -30.60 -15.55
CA PRO A 467 -26.83 -30.32 -14.13
C PRO A 467 -27.72 -31.08 -13.13
N LEU A 468 -27.20 -31.30 -11.91
CA LEU A 468 -27.94 -31.92 -10.80
C LEU A 468 -28.05 -31.02 -9.57
N ARG A 469 -29.26 -31.02 -9.02
CA ARG A 469 -29.77 -30.40 -7.79
C ARG A 469 -28.98 -30.83 -6.53
N SER A 470 -29.01 -29.93 -5.54
CA SER A 470 -28.55 -30.10 -4.15
C SER A 470 -28.94 -31.44 -3.51
N GLN A 471 -27.95 -32.16 -2.97
CA GLN A 471 -28.15 -33.23 -2.00
C GLN A 471 -27.19 -33.03 -0.82
N THR A 472 -27.76 -33.00 0.38
CA THR A 472 -27.09 -33.06 1.67
C THR A 472 -26.45 -34.44 1.85
N ILE A 473 -25.16 -34.49 2.15
CA ILE A 473 -24.40 -35.73 2.42
C ILE A 473 -24.55 -36.10 3.90
N PRO A 474 -24.94 -37.35 4.27
CA PRO A 474 -24.81 -37.84 5.63
C PRO A 474 -23.35 -38.20 5.89
N ALA A 475 -22.74 -37.63 6.93
CA ALA A 475 -21.38 -37.95 7.34
C ALA A 475 -21.31 -39.39 7.87
N ASP A 476 -20.40 -40.18 7.30
CA ASP A 476 -20.12 -41.55 7.71
C ASP A 476 -19.40 -41.54 9.07
N ASP A 477 -19.96 -42.17 10.10
CA ASP A 477 -19.42 -42.15 11.48
C ASP A 477 -17.97 -42.64 11.57
N SER A 478 -17.52 -43.45 10.59
CA SER A 478 -16.14 -43.94 10.49
C SER A 478 -15.11 -42.82 10.21
N THR A 479 -15.47 -41.81 9.42
CA THR A 479 -14.58 -40.69 9.09
C THR A 479 -14.50 -39.68 10.22
N VAL A 480 -15.60 -39.48 10.94
CA VAL A 480 -15.64 -38.62 12.13
C VAL A 480 -14.80 -39.20 13.26
N ALA A 481 -14.79 -40.53 13.42
CA ALA A 481 -13.94 -41.21 14.39
C ALA A 481 -12.44 -41.06 14.07
N ALA A 482 -12.05 -41.27 12.80
CA ALA A 482 -10.67 -41.12 12.36
C ALA A 482 -10.14 -39.68 12.56
N LEU A 483 -10.96 -38.67 12.26
CA LEU A 483 -10.59 -37.26 12.46
C LEU A 483 -10.45 -36.89 13.95
N LYS A 484 -11.22 -37.53 14.84
CA LYS A 484 -11.07 -37.32 16.29
C LYS A 484 -9.78 -37.93 16.82
N GLU A 485 -9.41 -39.10 16.34
CA GLU A 485 -8.16 -39.76 16.70
C GLU A 485 -6.93 -38.98 16.22
N GLU A 486 -6.99 -38.47 14.98
CA GLU A 486 -5.92 -37.62 14.44
C GLU A 486 -5.80 -36.29 15.19
N ASN A 487 -6.93 -35.65 15.55
CA ASN A 487 -6.91 -34.44 16.39
C ASN A 487 -6.33 -34.71 17.78
N ALA A 488 -6.62 -35.86 18.38
CA ALA A 488 -6.03 -36.24 19.67
C ALA A 488 -4.51 -36.42 19.56
N ARG A 489 -4.02 -37.05 18.49
CA ARG A 489 -2.59 -37.22 18.21
C ARG A 489 -1.89 -35.87 18.03
N LEU A 490 -2.43 -34.99 17.19
CA LEU A 490 -1.88 -33.66 16.94
C LEU A 490 -1.85 -32.80 18.22
N THR A 491 -2.87 -32.93 19.08
CA THR A 491 -2.91 -32.21 20.36
C THR A 491 -1.82 -32.69 21.32
N ALA A 492 -1.51 -33.99 21.33
CA ALA A 492 -0.42 -34.55 22.13
C ALA A 492 0.96 -34.10 21.61
N GLU A 493 1.20 -34.17 20.30
CA GLU A 493 2.45 -33.68 19.69
C GLU A 493 2.69 -32.19 19.96
N LEU A 494 1.62 -31.39 19.93
CA LEU A 494 1.69 -29.95 20.19
C LEU A 494 2.00 -29.64 21.67
N ARG A 495 1.57 -30.51 22.59
CA ARG A 495 1.95 -30.43 24.01
C ARG A 495 3.44 -30.73 24.20
N ASP A 496 3.95 -31.80 23.60
CA ASP A 496 5.36 -32.19 23.70
C ASP A 496 6.28 -31.14 23.08
N ALA A 497 5.87 -30.53 21.96
CA ALA A 497 6.60 -29.44 21.32
C ALA A 497 6.68 -28.20 22.24
N ARG A 498 5.59 -27.86 22.94
CA ARG A 498 5.57 -26.75 23.91
C ARG A 498 6.50 -27.00 25.11
N GLU A 499 6.55 -28.23 25.61
CA GLU A 499 7.47 -28.60 26.70
C GLU A 499 8.94 -28.52 26.25
N LYS A 500 9.26 -28.96 25.03
CA LYS A 500 10.62 -28.81 24.46
C LYS A 500 11.02 -27.35 24.32
N ILE A 501 10.12 -26.49 23.81
CA ILE A 501 10.38 -25.05 23.68
C ILE A 501 10.68 -24.44 25.04
N ARG A 502 9.87 -24.74 26.06
CA ARG A 502 10.07 -24.23 27.43
C ARG A 502 11.42 -24.66 28.01
N ASN A 503 11.85 -25.90 27.77
CA ASN A 503 13.15 -26.39 28.23
C ASN A 503 14.32 -25.69 27.52
N LEU A 504 14.19 -25.43 26.21
CA LEU A 504 15.19 -24.67 25.45
C LEU A 504 15.28 -23.22 25.91
N GLU A 505 14.15 -22.58 26.24
CA GLU A 505 14.13 -21.21 26.79
C GLU A 505 14.90 -21.13 28.12
N LEU A 506 14.69 -22.08 29.04
CA LEU A 506 15.44 -22.21 30.29
C LEU A 506 16.95 -22.38 30.06
N GLN A 507 17.34 -23.17 29.06
CA GLN A 507 18.75 -23.33 28.70
C GLN A 507 19.35 -22.04 28.15
N VAL A 508 18.64 -21.32 27.28
CA VAL A 508 19.08 -20.03 26.73
C VAL A 508 19.22 -18.98 27.83
N GLU A 509 18.31 -18.95 28.79
CA GLU A 509 18.38 -18.04 29.93
C GLU A 509 19.59 -18.33 30.82
N THR A 510 19.90 -19.62 31.05
CA THR A 510 21.08 -20.07 31.78
C THR A 510 22.37 -19.65 31.07
N VAL A 511 22.43 -19.81 29.74
CA VAL A 511 23.58 -19.37 28.92
C VAL A 511 23.76 -17.86 28.98
N ARG A 512 22.67 -17.08 28.92
CA ARG A 512 22.71 -15.62 29.05
C ARG A 512 23.17 -15.17 30.43
N ALA A 513 22.73 -15.85 31.50
CA ALA A 513 23.16 -15.56 32.86
C ALA A 513 24.67 -15.83 33.05
N ASN A 514 25.17 -16.93 32.49
CA ASN A 514 26.59 -17.27 32.53
C ASN A 514 27.44 -16.27 31.71
N ALA A 515 26.97 -15.86 30.53
CA ALA A 515 27.64 -14.85 29.72
C ALA A 515 27.72 -13.49 30.43
N ARG A 516 26.66 -13.08 31.15
CA ARG A 516 26.68 -11.85 31.98
C ARG A 516 27.68 -11.93 33.13
N LYS A 517 27.77 -13.09 33.81
CA LYS A 517 28.76 -13.31 34.88
C LYS A 517 30.19 -13.31 34.33
N ALA A 518 30.43 -13.90 33.17
CA ALA A 518 31.73 -13.89 32.51
C ALA A 518 32.17 -12.49 32.08
N ALA A 519 31.24 -11.68 31.55
CA ALA A 519 31.51 -10.28 31.21
C ALA A 519 31.87 -9.45 32.45
N ALA A 520 31.15 -9.63 33.56
CA ALA A 520 31.42 -8.90 34.81
C ALA A 520 32.78 -9.26 35.45
N LEU A 521 33.33 -10.46 35.17
CA LEU A 521 34.66 -10.89 35.62
C LEU A 521 35.81 -10.36 34.72
N LEU A 522 35.50 -9.87 33.52
CA LEU A 522 36.48 -9.26 32.61
C LEU A 522 36.63 -7.75 32.84
N ASP A 523 35.64 -7.12 33.49
CA ASP A 523 35.62 -5.69 33.83
C ASP A 523 36.11 -5.39 35.27
N SER A 524 36.56 -6.41 36.01
CA SER A 524 37.16 -6.33 37.36
C SER A 524 38.61 -6.77 37.36
#